data_AF-A0AAE5LP31-F1
#
_entry.id   AF-A0AAE5LP31-F1
#
_cell.length_a   1.000
_cell.length_b   1.000
_cell.length_c   1.000
_cell.angle_alpha   90.00
_cell.angle_beta   90.00
_cell.angle_gamma   90.00
#
_symmetry.space_group_name_H-M   'P 1'
#
loop_
_entity.id
_entity.type
_entity.pdbx_description
1 polymer ?
#
loop_
_entity_poly.entity_id
_entity_poly.type
_entity_poly.pdbx_seq_one_letter_code
_entity_poly.pdbx_strand_id
1 'polypeptide(L)'
;MNLEELFKEYKDISLNIIKVLEDDIVEQLGSEFEKRNKILEEIARRNENKDVIRQLYEVYDLFRIDEEMQLKLQKSMNDVKSELVKIKKRKEANKSYNNINARSVYLSKKI
;
A
#
# COMPACT_ATOMS: atom_id res chain seq x y z
N MET A 1 10.89 21.80 -14.44
CA MET A 1 9.46 21.77 -14.81
C MET A 1 8.78 23.07 -14.40
N ASN A 2 7.64 23.42 -14.98
CA ASN A 2 6.78 24.47 -14.43
C ASN A 2 5.82 23.88 -13.37
N LEU A 3 5.04 24.72 -12.69
CA LEU A 3 4.15 24.24 -11.62
C LEU A 3 3.04 23.32 -12.15
N GLU A 4 2.47 23.62 -13.32
CA GLU A 4 1.42 22.80 -13.93
C GLU A 4 1.92 21.41 -14.32
N GLU A 5 3.13 21.33 -14.87
CA GLU A 5 3.82 20.08 -15.21
C GLU A 5 4.02 19.21 -13.97
N LEU A 6 4.39 19.81 -12.83
CA LEU A 6 4.56 19.07 -11.56
C LEU A 6 3.23 18.49 -11.07
N PHE A 7 2.14 19.24 -11.15
CA PHE A 7 0.82 18.75 -10.76
C PHE A 7 0.30 17.67 -11.70
N LYS A 8 0.56 17.80 -12.99
CA LYS A 8 0.24 16.77 -13.98
C LYS A 8 1.03 15.48 -13.71
N GLU A 9 2.33 15.59 -13.45
CA GLU A 9 3.14 14.41 -13.15
C GLU A 9 2.76 13.78 -11.80
N TYR A 10 2.43 14.59 -10.78
CA TYR A 10 1.85 14.10 -9.53
C TYR A 10 0.56 13.29 -9.76
N LYS A 11 -0.33 13.80 -10.62
CA LYS A 11 -1.55 13.09 -11.04
C LYS A 11 -1.22 11.77 -11.71
N ASP A 12 -0.33 11.79 -12.70
CA ASP A 12 0.01 10.61 -13.49
C ASP A 12 0.63 9.50 -12.61
N ILE A 13 1.52 9.87 -11.69
CA ILE A 13 2.09 8.93 -10.71
C ILE A 13 1.00 8.39 -9.78
N SER A 14 0.10 9.24 -9.29
CA SER A 14 -0.97 8.79 -8.38
C SER A 14 -1.93 7.82 -9.08
N LEU A 15 -2.27 8.05 -10.34
CA LEU A 15 -3.05 7.12 -11.16
C LEU A 15 -2.28 5.82 -11.44
N ASN A 16 -0.97 5.91 -11.67
CA ASN A 16 -0.14 4.72 -11.86
C ASN A 16 -0.08 3.87 -10.58
N ILE A 17 0.04 4.48 -9.40
CA ILE A 17 -0.02 3.78 -8.11
C ILE A 17 -1.36 3.06 -7.95
N ILE A 18 -2.49 3.73 -8.26
CA ILE A 18 -3.81 3.09 -8.22
C ILE A 18 -3.84 1.86 -9.13
N LYS A 19 -3.35 1.97 -10.36
CA LYS A 19 -3.33 0.86 -11.32
C LYS A 19 -2.45 -0.30 -10.84
N VAL A 20 -1.25 0.00 -10.32
CA VAL A 20 -0.35 -1.02 -9.77
C VAL A 20 -0.98 -1.75 -8.57
N LEU A 21 -1.77 -1.04 -7.74
CA LEU A 21 -2.54 -1.65 -6.65
C LEU A 21 -3.70 -2.51 -7.13
N GLU A 22 -4.25 -2.26 -8.32
CA GLU A 22 -5.29 -3.10 -8.92
C GLU A 22 -4.71 -4.35 -9.59
N ASP A 23 -3.52 -4.24 -10.18
CA ASP A 23 -2.83 -5.33 -10.86
C ASP A 23 -2.04 -6.25 -9.89
N ASP A 24 -2.05 -5.96 -8.58
CA ASP A 24 -1.28 -6.65 -7.52
C ASP A 24 0.25 -6.71 -7.76
N ILE A 25 0.80 -5.79 -8.55
CA ILE A 25 2.24 -5.73 -8.89
C ILE A 25 2.99 -4.87 -7.87
N VAL A 26 3.06 -5.36 -6.62
CA VAL A 26 3.53 -4.56 -5.46
C VAL A 26 5.00 -4.11 -5.56
N GLU A 27 5.82 -4.80 -6.35
CA GLU A 27 7.27 -4.54 -6.48
C GLU A 27 7.59 -3.13 -7.00
N GLN A 28 6.67 -2.50 -7.74
CA GLN A 28 6.88 -1.17 -8.33
C GLN A 28 6.40 -0.02 -7.44
N LEU A 29 5.60 -0.29 -6.40
CA LEU A 29 5.01 0.78 -5.58
C LEU A 29 6.05 1.65 -4.86
N GLY A 30 7.15 1.06 -4.41
CA GLY A 30 8.18 1.80 -3.67
C GLY A 30 8.80 2.93 -4.47
N SER A 31 9.15 2.67 -5.74
CA SER A 31 9.76 3.68 -6.61
C SER A 31 8.75 4.74 -7.04
N GLU A 32 7.49 4.38 -7.25
CA GLU A 32 6.41 5.33 -7.57
C GLU A 32 6.12 6.29 -6.41
N PHE A 33 6.09 5.80 -5.15
CA PHE A 33 5.97 6.66 -3.99
C PHE A 33 7.16 7.61 -3.83
N GLU A 34 8.37 7.14 -4.12
CA GLU A 34 9.56 7.98 -4.05
C GLU A 34 9.51 9.11 -5.09
N LYS A 35 9.10 8.81 -6.33
CA LYS A 35 8.87 9.83 -7.37
C LYS A 35 7.80 10.83 -6.94
N ARG A 36 6.68 10.36 -6.40
CA ARG A 36 5.59 11.23 -5.90
C ARG A 36 6.07 12.17 -4.80
N ASN A 37 6.87 11.68 -3.86
CA ASN A 37 7.45 12.52 -2.80
C ASN A 37 8.42 13.57 -3.34
N LYS A 38 9.27 13.23 -4.32
CA LYS A 38 10.18 14.19 -4.95
C LYS A 38 9.42 15.35 -5.59
N ILE A 39 8.29 15.08 -6.25
CA ILE A 39 7.43 16.12 -6.81
C ILE A 39 6.81 17.00 -5.73
N LEU A 40 6.30 16.41 -4.64
CA LEU A 40 5.74 17.19 -3.52
C LEU A 40 6.80 18.09 -2.89
N GLU A 41 8.02 17.61 -2.73
CA GLU A 41 9.14 18.44 -2.26
C GLU A 41 9.46 19.57 -3.24
N GLU A 42 9.45 19.32 -4.54
CA GLU A 42 9.68 20.36 -5.54
C GLU A 42 8.57 21.42 -5.53
N ILE A 43 7.31 21.02 -5.41
CA ILE A 43 6.17 21.93 -5.26
C ILE A 43 6.33 22.76 -3.99
N ALA A 44 6.67 22.14 -2.86
CA ALA A 44 6.84 22.81 -1.58
C ALA A 44 7.98 23.86 -1.60
N ARG A 45 9.08 23.57 -2.32
CA ARG A 45 10.23 24.49 -2.43
C ARG A 45 9.95 25.74 -3.25
N ARG A 46 8.94 25.72 -4.14
CA ARG A 46 8.64 26.86 -5.03
C ARG A 46 7.98 28.05 -4.34
N ASN A 47 7.52 27.88 -3.09
CA ASN A 47 6.90 28.95 -2.30
C ASN A 47 5.79 29.71 -3.07
N GLU A 48 5.00 28.95 -3.84
CA GLU A 48 3.91 29.47 -4.68
C GLU A 48 2.72 29.90 -3.83
N ASN A 49 1.87 30.77 -4.39
CA ASN A 49 0.66 31.20 -3.70
C ASN A 49 -0.26 29.99 -3.44
N LYS A 50 -0.72 29.86 -2.19
CA LYS A 50 -1.63 28.80 -1.74
C LYS A 50 -2.92 28.72 -2.56
N ASP A 51 -3.44 29.85 -3.05
CA ASP A 51 -4.63 29.88 -3.91
C ASP A 51 -4.35 29.28 -5.29
N VAL A 52 -3.15 29.51 -5.84
CA VAL A 52 -2.72 28.91 -7.12
C VAL A 52 -2.56 27.40 -6.97
N ILE A 53 -1.90 26.96 -5.90
CA ILE A 53 -1.76 25.53 -5.55
C ILE A 53 -3.14 24.87 -5.43
N ARG A 54 -4.09 25.52 -4.75
CA ARG A 54 -5.45 25.01 -4.59
C ARG A 54 -6.18 24.88 -5.92
N GLN A 55 -6.11 25.91 -6.77
CA GLN A 55 -6.73 25.89 -8.10
C GLN A 55 -6.17 24.75 -8.94
N LEU A 56 -4.85 24.53 -8.96
CA LEU A 56 -4.27 23.41 -9.68
C LEU A 56 -4.73 22.07 -9.10
N TYR A 57 -4.80 21.96 -7.78
CA TYR A 57 -5.29 20.75 -7.11
C TYR A 57 -6.74 20.41 -7.50
N GLU A 58 -7.59 21.43 -7.63
CA GLU A 58 -8.98 21.30 -8.10
C GLU A 58 -9.05 20.99 -9.61
N VAL A 59 -8.32 21.73 -10.45
CA VAL A 59 -8.29 21.56 -11.92
C VAL A 59 -7.88 20.15 -12.31
N TYR A 60 -6.92 19.56 -11.59
CA TYR A 60 -6.45 18.21 -11.86
C TYR A 60 -7.28 17.11 -11.18
N ASP A 61 -8.31 17.47 -10.40
CA ASP A 61 -9.18 16.57 -9.64
C ASP A 61 -8.38 15.69 -8.65
N LEU A 62 -7.34 16.27 -8.04
CA LEU A 62 -6.41 15.53 -7.20
C LEU A 62 -7.03 15.06 -5.88
N PHE A 63 -8.05 15.76 -5.39
CA PHE A 63 -8.77 15.35 -4.19
C PHE A 63 -9.39 13.96 -4.35
N ARG A 64 -10.15 13.75 -5.43
CA ARG A 64 -10.81 12.47 -5.70
C ARG A 64 -9.78 11.36 -5.95
N ILE A 65 -8.70 11.68 -6.66
CA ILE A 65 -7.64 10.71 -6.98
C ILE A 65 -6.89 10.28 -5.70
N ASP A 66 -6.55 11.22 -4.81
CA ASP A 66 -5.88 10.91 -3.55
C ASP A 66 -6.81 10.11 -2.61
N GLU A 67 -8.11 10.41 -2.57
CA GLU A 67 -9.11 9.64 -1.82
C GLU A 67 -9.23 8.19 -2.35
N GLU A 68 -9.34 8.03 -3.67
CA GLU A 68 -9.40 6.71 -4.31
C GLU A 68 -8.14 5.88 -4.01
N MET A 69 -6.97 6.49 -4.15
CA MET A 69 -5.69 5.85 -3.84
C MET A 69 -5.63 5.42 -2.37
N GLN A 70 -6.07 6.27 -1.44
CA GLN A 70 -6.11 5.94 -0.02
C GLN A 70 -7.01 4.73 0.27
N LEU A 71 -8.19 4.66 -0.33
CA LEU A 71 -9.11 3.53 -0.16
C LEU A 71 -8.50 2.21 -0.66
N LYS A 72 -7.83 2.25 -1.82
CA LYS A 72 -7.15 1.07 -2.37
C LYS A 72 -6.00 0.60 -1.48
N LEU A 73 -5.19 1.52 -0.96
CA LEU A 73 -4.11 1.22 -0.03
C LEU A 73 -4.65 0.59 1.27
N GLN A 74 -5.71 1.15 1.84
CA GLN A 74 -6.34 0.60 3.04
C GLN A 74 -6.88 -0.81 2.79
N LYS A 75 -7.50 -1.05 1.64
CA LYS A 75 -7.98 -2.38 1.25
C LYS A 75 -6.82 -3.37 1.18
N SER A 76 -5.76 -3.05 0.44
CA SER A 76 -4.57 -3.90 0.31
C SER A 76 -3.93 -4.21 1.68
N MET A 77 -3.80 -3.21 2.55
CA MET A 77 -3.28 -3.39 3.91
C MET A 77 -4.15 -4.38 4.72
N ASN A 78 -5.47 -4.26 4.62
CA ASN A 78 -6.40 -5.16 5.32
C ASN A 78 -6.37 -6.58 4.77
N ASP A 79 -6.18 -6.75 3.47
CA ASP A 79 -6.06 -8.05 2.82
C ASP A 79 -4.79 -8.77 3.30
N VAL A 80 -3.63 -8.10 3.25
CA VAL A 80 -2.36 -8.62 3.78
C VAL A 80 -2.48 -8.98 5.26
N LYS A 81 -3.10 -8.12 6.07
CA LYS A 81 -3.33 -8.40 7.50
C LYS A 81 -4.17 -9.66 7.72
N SER A 82 -5.21 -9.84 6.90
CA SER A 82 -6.09 -11.01 6.95
C SER A 82 -5.35 -12.30 6.57
N GLU A 83 -4.46 -12.23 5.58
CA GLU A 83 -3.61 -13.36 5.21
C GLU A 83 -2.62 -13.75 6.30
N LEU A 84 -1.98 -12.77 6.95
CA LEU A 84 -1.09 -13.02 8.08
C LEU A 84 -1.80 -13.73 9.24
N VAL A 85 -3.05 -13.33 9.53
CA VAL A 85 -3.88 -14.01 10.53
C VAL A 85 -4.18 -15.45 10.13
N LYS A 86 -4.51 -15.71 8.86
CA LYS A 86 -4.72 -17.07 8.34
C LYS A 86 -3.46 -17.93 8.46
N ILE A 87 -2.30 -17.38 8.10
CA ILE A 87 -1.00 -18.07 8.22
C ILE A 87 -0.69 -18.40 9.68
N LYS A 88 -0.93 -17.46 10.61
CA LYS A 88 -0.74 -17.69 12.05
C LYS A 88 -1.61 -18.84 12.56
N LYS A 89 -2.90 -18.84 12.22
CA LYS A 89 -3.84 -19.93 12.58
C LYS A 89 -3.41 -21.28 12.02
N ARG A 90 -2.95 -21.33 10.76
CA ARG A 90 -2.42 -22.56 10.14
C ARG A 90 -1.18 -23.07 10.87
N LYS A 91 -0.25 -22.18 11.24
CA LYS A 91 0.95 -22.54 12.02
C LYS A 91 0.59 -23.09 13.41
N GLU A 92 -0.38 -22.48 14.09
CA GLU A 92 -0.87 -22.97 15.39
C GLU A 92 -1.53 -24.34 15.29
N ALA A 93 -2.40 -24.55 14.28
CA ALA A 93 -3.01 -25.85 14.02
C ALA A 93 -1.96 -26.93 13.75
N ASN A 94 -0.99 -26.67 12.87
CA ASN A 94 0.09 -27.61 12.55
C ASN A 94 0.95 -27.95 13.78
N LYS A 95 1.26 -26.97 14.64
CA LYS A 95 1.93 -27.22 15.93
C LYS A 95 1.10 -28.11 16.84
N SER A 96 -0.21 -27.91 16.90
CA SER A 96 -1.12 -28.73 17.71
C SER A 96 -1.16 -30.18 17.23
N TYR A 97 -1.31 -30.41 15.91
CA TYR A 97 -1.25 -31.75 15.32
C TYR A 97 0.09 -32.46 15.58
N ASN A 98 1.22 -31.75 15.40
CA ASN A 98 2.54 -32.31 15.68
C ASN A 98 2.72 -32.66 17.17
N ASN A 99 2.23 -31.82 18.09
CA ASN A 99 2.28 -32.09 19.52
C ASN A 99 1.40 -33.28 19.93
N ILE A 100 0.22 -33.44 19.32
CA ILE A 100 -0.67 -34.58 19.57
C ILE A 100 0.00 -35.88 19.09
N ASN A 101 0.57 -35.89 17.89
CA ASN A 101 1.29 -37.05 17.36
C ASN A 101 2.51 -37.41 18.21
N ALA A 102 3.29 -36.40 18.65
CA ALA A 102 4.41 -36.62 19.56
C ALA A 102 3.94 -37.22 20.90
N ARG A 103 2.91 -36.64 21.54
CA ARG A 103 2.33 -37.19 22.79
C ARG A 103 1.78 -38.60 22.63
N SER A 104 1.15 -38.90 21.49
CA SER A 104 0.63 -40.23 21.18
C SER A 104 1.74 -41.27 21.10
N VAL A 105 2.91 -40.93 20.53
CA VAL A 105 4.08 -41.81 20.47
C VAL A 105 4.69 -42.06 21.85
N TYR A 106 4.65 -41.08 22.76
CA TYR A 106 5.09 -41.28 24.14
C TYR A 106 4.12 -42.14 24.97
N LEU A 107 2.81 -42.02 24.73
CA LEU A 107 1.79 -42.82 25.42
C LEU A 107 1.72 -44.27 24.93
N SER A 108 2.00 -44.52 23.65
CA SER A 108 2.07 -45.88 23.09
C SER A 108 3.40 -46.60 23.37
N LYS A 109 4.43 -45.89 23.86
CA LYS A 109 5.72 -46.47 24.27
C LYS A 109 5.78 -47.00 25.71
N LYS A 110 4.66 -47.00 26.45
CA LYS A 110 4.55 -47.76 27.70
C LYS A 110 4.11 -49.20 27.39
N ILE A 111 5.08 -50.07 27.15
CA ILE A 111 5.03 -51.50 27.47
C ILE A 111 6.27 -51.79 28.30
#